data_AF-A0AAD7XCP8-F1
#
_entry.id   AF-A0AAD7XCP8-F1
#
_cell.length_a   1.000
_cell.length_b   1.000
_cell.length_c   1.000
_cell.angle_alpha   90.00
_cell.angle_beta   90.00
_cell.angle_gamma   90.00
#
_symmetry.space_group_name_H-M   'P 1'
#
loop_
_entity.id
_entity.type
_entity.pdbx_description
1 polymer ?
#
loop_
_entity_poly.entity_id
_entity_poly.type
_entity_poly.pdbx_seq_one_letter_code
_entity_poly.pdbx_strand_id
1 'polypeptide(L)'
;MSSPQQEYAALQSKVSSIKALQLALDVELRQFLHDHSMTPNDCGLWTNQFIDYLLDKNAEYRTRLTEKISRQARKLRRLISPSSFDSKMGAMLQVIVEVAVDISEVERLYEQKRGSMTAVQQSFFNDLLVTIRQSYEASVTEISALRLRFEELRPALEFLSQPEDALFRMLALGPYSTPDAIRASVGQAMDDLAALHIKREDIGRSASEVEYNVSTHWCGAGVTRSELREAAEILDDLHVQVSSQVRSQNVVLLKLQAEAATANSSPHRLQEHRDAQWSLPDLISVATDYDSLSRYRSLLEELQEEIRISVHRANLRLSQGRSAQV
;
A
#
# COMPACT_ATOMS: atom_id res chain seq x y z
N MET A 1 -51.07 36.24 7.93
CA MET A 1 -50.10 37.30 7.62
C MET A 1 -49.04 37.28 8.71
N SER A 2 -47.78 37.09 8.36
CA SER A 2 -46.64 37.13 9.30
C SER A 2 -46.49 38.53 9.90
N SER A 3 -46.07 38.60 11.16
CA SER A 3 -45.73 39.90 11.78
C SER A 3 -44.35 40.37 11.30
N PRO A 4 -44.08 41.69 11.22
CA PRO A 4 -42.76 42.22 10.85
C PRO A 4 -41.62 41.67 11.73
N GLN A 5 -41.90 41.35 12.99
CA GLN A 5 -40.95 40.70 13.91
C GLN A 5 -40.61 39.26 13.50
N GLN A 6 -41.58 38.51 12.96
CA GLN A 6 -41.34 37.16 12.44
C GLN A 6 -40.53 37.19 11.15
N GLU A 7 -40.79 38.16 10.27
CA GLU A 7 -40.03 38.37 9.02
C GLU A 7 -38.58 38.79 9.32
N TYR A 8 -38.39 39.67 10.30
CA TYR A 8 -37.07 40.05 10.81
C TYR A 8 -36.28 38.86 11.37
N ALA A 9 -36.91 38.04 12.23
CA ALA A 9 -36.28 36.86 12.78
C ALA A 9 -35.90 35.84 11.68
N ALA A 10 -36.68 35.73 10.61
CA ALA A 10 -36.37 34.89 9.47
C ALA A 10 -35.13 35.38 8.70
N LEU A 11 -35.00 36.69 8.46
CA LEU A 11 -33.81 37.28 7.82
C LEU A 11 -32.55 37.08 8.67
N GLN A 12 -32.63 37.31 9.98
CA GLN A 12 -31.51 37.08 10.91
C GLN A 12 -31.08 35.60 10.95
N SER A 13 -32.05 34.69 10.98
CA SER A 13 -31.79 33.25 10.90
C SER A 13 -31.03 32.89 9.61
N LYS A 14 -31.42 33.51 8.49
CA LYS A 14 -30.80 33.28 7.20
C LYS A 14 -29.37 33.83 7.10
N VAL A 15 -29.13 35.05 7.61
CA VAL A 15 -27.77 35.60 7.76
C VAL A 15 -26.91 34.67 8.62
N SER A 16 -27.44 34.18 9.74
CA SER A 16 -26.72 33.27 10.64
C SER A 16 -26.37 31.95 9.93
N SER A 17 -27.29 31.42 9.12
CA SER A 17 -27.05 30.22 8.31
C SER A 17 -25.95 30.44 7.25
N ILE A 18 -25.94 31.59 6.58
CA ILE A 18 -24.86 31.96 5.63
C ILE A 18 -23.52 32.01 6.36
N LYS A 19 -23.44 32.74 7.48
CA LYS A 19 -22.22 32.86 8.30
C LYS A 19 -21.71 31.49 8.78
N ALA A 20 -22.61 30.61 9.20
CA ALA A 20 -22.26 29.26 9.64
C ALA A 20 -21.64 28.43 8.49
N LEU A 21 -22.21 28.50 7.28
CA LEU A 21 -21.66 27.82 6.10
C LEU A 21 -20.30 28.39 5.70
N GLN A 22 -20.14 29.72 5.73
CA GLN A 22 -18.85 30.36 5.45
C GLN A 22 -17.77 29.92 6.44
N LEU A 23 -18.08 29.93 7.73
CA LEU A 23 -17.16 29.50 8.77
C LEU A 23 -16.74 28.04 8.57
N ALA A 24 -17.68 27.15 8.24
CA ALA A 24 -17.36 25.74 7.97
C ALA A 24 -16.37 25.60 6.80
N LEU A 25 -16.62 26.32 5.70
CA LEU A 25 -15.74 26.29 4.52
C LEU A 25 -14.37 26.92 4.79
N ASP A 26 -14.30 27.98 5.59
CA ASP A 26 -13.05 28.63 5.98
C ASP A 26 -12.22 27.76 6.92
N VAL A 27 -12.87 27.05 7.84
CA VAL A 27 -12.20 26.08 8.73
C VAL A 27 -11.59 24.96 7.90
N GLU A 28 -12.33 24.38 6.95
CA GLU A 28 -11.81 23.32 6.07
C GLU A 28 -10.64 23.81 5.22
N LEU A 29 -10.77 25.00 4.61
CA LEU A 29 -9.69 25.61 3.83
C LEU A 29 -8.44 25.85 4.69
N ARG A 30 -8.59 26.43 5.87
CA ARG A 30 -7.46 26.67 6.79
C ARG A 30 -6.80 25.37 7.24
N GLN A 31 -7.58 24.33 7.49
CA GLN A 31 -7.05 23.02 7.82
C GLN A 31 -6.23 22.46 6.65
N PHE A 32 -6.76 22.52 5.43
CA PHE A 32 -6.03 22.10 4.24
C PHE A 32 -4.71 22.88 4.08
N LEU A 33 -4.75 24.21 4.14
CA LEU A 33 -3.55 25.03 4.01
C LEU A 33 -2.53 24.72 5.12
N HIS A 34 -2.99 24.52 6.35
CA HIS A 34 -2.15 24.13 7.48
C HIS A 34 -1.47 22.77 7.24
N ASP A 35 -2.22 21.76 6.84
CA ASP A 35 -1.72 20.40 6.58
C ASP A 35 -0.66 20.37 5.46
N HIS A 36 -0.72 21.37 4.57
CA HIS A 36 0.21 21.51 3.44
C HIS A 36 1.22 22.65 3.64
N SER A 37 1.37 23.15 4.88
CA SER A 37 2.36 24.18 5.26
C SER A 37 2.27 25.49 4.47
N MET A 38 1.06 25.90 4.12
CA MET A 38 0.76 27.09 3.32
C MET A 38 0.23 28.24 4.21
N THR A 39 0.45 29.48 3.77
CA THR A 39 -0.08 30.66 4.47
C THR A 39 -1.53 30.95 4.07
N PRO A 40 -2.46 31.19 5.01
CA PRO A 40 -3.85 31.54 4.66
C PRO A 40 -4.01 32.97 4.13
N ASN A 41 -3.04 33.85 4.36
CA ASN A 41 -3.24 35.30 4.18
C ASN A 41 -2.93 35.81 2.77
N ASP A 42 -2.30 35.01 1.91
CA ASP A 42 -1.90 35.43 0.57
C ASP A 42 -2.18 34.33 -0.45
N CYS A 43 -3.37 34.41 -1.04
CA CYS A 43 -3.82 33.45 -2.05
C CYS A 43 -2.95 33.46 -3.32
N GLY A 44 -2.25 34.57 -3.61
CA GLY A 44 -1.34 34.66 -4.75
C GLY A 44 -0.10 33.76 -4.61
N LEU A 45 0.22 33.33 -3.39
CA LEU A 45 1.35 32.45 -3.11
C LEU A 45 0.99 30.97 -3.06
N TRP A 46 -0.31 30.62 -3.01
CA TRP A 46 -0.76 29.25 -2.75
C TRP A 46 -0.24 28.24 -3.77
N THR A 47 -0.31 28.55 -5.07
CA THR A 47 0.16 27.65 -6.12
C THR A 47 1.65 27.30 -5.96
N ASN A 48 2.50 28.30 -5.73
CA ASN A 48 3.95 28.05 -5.57
C ASN A 48 4.26 27.34 -4.25
N GLN A 49 3.63 27.75 -3.14
CA GLN A 49 3.83 27.09 -1.83
C GLN A 49 3.42 25.62 -1.86
N PHE A 50 2.35 25.28 -2.59
CA PHE A 50 1.94 23.90 -2.73
C PHE A 50 2.88 23.10 -3.63
N ILE A 51 3.37 23.67 -4.72
CA ILE A 51 4.41 23.03 -5.54
C ILE A 51 5.65 22.72 -4.68
N ASP A 52 6.12 23.68 -3.89
CA ASP A 52 7.25 23.50 -2.99
C ASP A 52 6.97 22.40 -1.95
N TYR A 53 5.79 22.42 -1.33
CA TYR A 53 5.35 21.35 -0.42
C TYR A 53 5.39 19.97 -1.08
N LEU A 54 4.88 19.83 -2.31
CA LEU A 54 4.84 18.55 -3.03
C LEU A 54 6.26 18.04 -3.32
N LEU A 55 7.17 18.93 -3.72
CA LEU A 55 8.57 18.60 -3.98
C LEU A 55 9.29 18.18 -2.70
N ASP A 56 9.08 18.90 -1.59
CA ASP A 56 9.65 18.56 -0.28
C ASP A 56 9.13 17.22 0.24
N LYS A 57 7.81 16.99 0.13
CA LYS A 57 7.20 15.70 0.50
C LYS A 57 7.74 14.56 -0.35
N ASN A 58 7.94 14.79 -1.64
CA ASN A 58 8.54 13.79 -2.52
C ASN A 58 10.00 13.50 -2.16
N ALA A 59 10.79 14.52 -1.83
CA ALA A 59 12.15 14.35 -1.34
C ALA A 59 12.19 13.54 -0.04
N GLU A 60 11.33 13.86 0.94
CA GLU A 60 11.20 13.11 2.19
C GLU A 60 10.82 11.64 1.93
N TYR A 61 9.84 11.39 1.05
CA TYR A 61 9.44 10.05 0.65
C TYR A 61 10.61 9.26 0.05
N ARG A 62 11.31 9.83 -0.95
CA ARG A 62 12.44 9.16 -1.62
C ARG A 62 13.56 8.82 -0.65
N THR A 63 13.94 9.75 0.24
CA THR A 63 14.95 9.46 1.27
C THR A 63 14.52 8.30 2.17
N ARG A 64 13.30 8.32 2.71
CA ARG A 64 12.78 7.23 3.55
C ARG A 64 12.73 5.89 2.81
N LEU A 65 12.36 5.90 1.54
CA LEU A 65 12.31 4.71 0.70
C LEU A 65 13.72 4.13 0.45
N THR A 66 14.66 4.97 0.03
CA THR A 66 16.06 4.58 -0.19
C THR A 66 16.69 4.01 1.09
N GLU A 67 16.42 4.62 2.25
CA GLU A 67 16.89 4.09 3.55
C GLU A 67 16.27 2.72 3.89
N LYS A 68 14.99 2.50 3.58
CA LYS A 68 14.34 1.20 3.79
C LYS A 68 14.95 0.12 2.90
N ILE A 69 15.12 0.40 1.61
CA ILE A 69 15.72 -0.53 0.65
C ILE A 69 17.17 -0.83 1.05
N SER A 70 17.95 0.21 1.43
CA SER A 70 19.33 0.04 1.90
C SER A 70 19.43 -0.79 3.19
N ARG A 71 18.43 -0.69 4.08
CA ARG A 71 18.32 -1.57 5.25
C ARG A 71 18.07 -3.02 4.84
N GLN A 72 17.19 -3.27 3.86
CA GLN A 72 16.96 -4.63 3.36
C GLN A 72 18.19 -5.22 2.69
N ALA A 73 18.91 -4.45 1.86
CA ALA A 73 20.17 -4.89 1.26
C ALA A 73 21.20 -5.27 2.33
N ARG A 74 21.35 -4.47 3.40
CA ARG A 74 22.23 -4.79 4.54
C ARG A 74 21.77 -6.04 5.30
N LYS A 75 20.47 -6.24 5.47
CA LYS A 75 19.91 -7.47 6.07
C LYS A 75 20.24 -8.67 5.20
N LEU A 76 20.03 -8.59 3.88
CA LEU A 76 20.31 -9.65 2.93
C LEU A 76 21.77 -10.10 2.97
N ARG A 77 22.72 -9.17 3.06
CA ARG A 77 24.16 -9.48 3.18
C ARG A 77 24.54 -10.31 4.42
N ARG A 78 23.69 -10.35 5.45
CA ARG A 78 23.88 -11.16 6.65
C ARG A 78 23.22 -12.54 6.56
N LEU A 79 22.39 -12.75 5.55
CA LEU A 79 21.74 -14.03 5.30
C LEU A 79 22.68 -14.93 4.48
N ILE A 80 22.29 -16.20 4.37
CA ILE A 80 22.96 -17.16 3.47
C ILE A 80 22.95 -16.57 2.05
N SER A 81 24.07 -16.63 1.34
CA SER A 81 24.14 -16.09 -0.02
C SER A 81 23.13 -16.80 -0.94
N PRO A 82 22.51 -16.10 -1.90
CA PRO A 82 21.65 -16.73 -2.90
C PRO A 82 22.30 -17.93 -3.60
N SER A 83 23.60 -17.84 -3.91
CA SER A 83 24.38 -18.95 -4.48
C SER A 83 24.48 -20.18 -3.58
N SER A 84 24.57 -19.98 -2.26
CA SER A 84 24.57 -21.08 -1.30
C SER A 84 23.17 -21.69 -1.16
N PHE A 85 22.11 -20.88 -1.25
CA PHE A 85 20.74 -21.37 -1.32
C PHE A 85 20.53 -22.26 -2.56
N ASP A 86 20.96 -21.81 -3.75
CA ASP A 86 20.91 -22.59 -4.99
C ASP A 86 21.65 -23.94 -4.86
N SER A 87 22.87 -23.90 -4.29
CA SER A 87 23.67 -25.12 -4.09
C SER A 87 22.95 -26.13 -3.19
N LYS A 88 22.32 -25.66 -2.12
CA LYS A 88 21.54 -26.51 -1.21
C LYS A 88 20.27 -27.05 -1.86
N MET A 89 19.56 -26.21 -2.62
CA MET A 89 18.41 -26.66 -3.41
C MET A 89 18.80 -27.74 -4.42
N GLY A 90 19.95 -27.59 -5.09
CA GLY A 90 20.49 -28.63 -5.97
C GLY A 90 20.75 -29.95 -5.25
N ALA A 91 21.36 -29.90 -4.05
CA ALA A 91 21.59 -31.08 -3.23
C ALA A 91 20.27 -31.76 -2.80
N MET A 92 19.27 -30.98 -2.37
CA MET A 92 17.95 -31.50 -2.01
C MET A 92 17.26 -32.20 -3.19
N LEU A 93 17.33 -31.62 -4.38
CA LEU A 93 16.79 -32.23 -5.61
C LEU A 93 17.51 -33.55 -5.95
N GLN A 94 18.82 -33.64 -5.70
CA GLN A 94 19.54 -34.89 -5.88
C GLN A 94 19.12 -35.96 -4.87
N VAL A 95 18.93 -35.58 -3.60
CA VAL A 95 18.39 -36.50 -2.57
C VAL A 95 17.00 -37.02 -2.94
N ILE A 96 16.13 -36.21 -3.55
CA ILE A 96 14.83 -36.67 -4.06
C ILE A 96 15.00 -37.84 -5.04
N VAL A 97 15.97 -37.73 -5.96
CA VAL A 97 16.23 -38.76 -6.97
C VAL A 97 16.76 -40.03 -6.31
N GLU A 98 17.68 -39.91 -5.36
CA GLU A 98 18.20 -41.04 -4.59
C GLU A 98 17.10 -41.77 -3.81
N VAL A 99 16.26 -41.02 -3.10
CA VAL A 99 15.13 -41.57 -2.33
C VAL A 99 14.10 -42.25 -3.24
N ALA A 100 13.87 -41.73 -4.45
CA ALA A 100 12.96 -42.37 -5.42
C ALA A 100 13.44 -43.78 -5.81
N VAL A 101 14.75 -43.93 -6.03
CA VAL A 101 15.38 -45.21 -6.36
C VAL A 101 15.24 -46.16 -5.17
N ASP A 102 15.52 -45.68 -3.96
CA ASP A 102 15.43 -46.50 -2.75
C ASP A 102 13.99 -46.93 -2.45
N ILE A 103 12.99 -46.05 -2.64
CA ILE A 103 11.56 -46.40 -2.53
C ILE A 103 11.21 -47.51 -3.52
N SER A 104 11.61 -47.34 -4.79
CA SER A 104 11.36 -48.34 -5.85
C SER A 104 11.96 -49.71 -5.49
N GLU A 105 13.15 -49.72 -4.89
CA GLU A 105 13.81 -50.95 -4.45
C GLU A 105 13.08 -51.59 -3.25
N VAL A 106 12.65 -50.81 -2.27
CA VAL A 106 11.83 -51.30 -1.15
C VAL A 106 10.53 -51.92 -1.63
N GLU A 107 9.86 -51.28 -2.59
CA GLU A 107 8.62 -51.80 -3.18
C GLU A 107 8.85 -53.12 -3.94
N ARG A 108 9.94 -53.19 -4.71
CA ARG A 108 10.36 -54.41 -5.40
C ARG A 108 10.60 -55.55 -4.40
N LEU A 109 11.30 -55.29 -3.30
CA LEU A 109 11.56 -56.26 -2.24
C LEU A 109 10.28 -56.68 -1.51
N TYR A 110 9.36 -55.73 -1.27
CA TYR A 110 8.08 -56.01 -0.65
C TYR A 110 7.27 -56.98 -1.51
N GLU A 111 7.09 -56.71 -2.81
CA GLU A 111 6.34 -57.58 -3.71
C GLU A 111 6.95 -58.98 -3.82
N GLN A 112 8.29 -59.10 -3.81
CA GLN A 112 8.97 -60.40 -3.79
C GLN A 112 8.69 -61.22 -2.53
N LYS A 113 8.52 -60.57 -1.37
CA LYS A 113 8.34 -61.25 -0.07
C LYS A 113 6.87 -61.31 0.37
N ARG A 114 5.97 -60.56 -0.26
CA ARG A 114 4.57 -60.40 0.14
C ARG A 114 3.86 -61.73 0.36
N GLY A 115 4.04 -62.69 -0.55
CA GLY A 115 3.43 -64.03 -0.44
C GLY A 115 3.93 -64.88 0.73
N SER A 116 5.06 -64.52 1.34
CA SER A 116 5.65 -65.20 2.51
C SER A 116 5.37 -64.48 3.84
N MET A 117 4.70 -63.32 3.81
CA MET A 117 4.40 -62.52 4.99
C MET A 117 3.04 -62.88 5.60
N THR A 118 2.91 -62.71 6.92
CA THR A 118 1.61 -62.80 7.60
C THR A 118 0.72 -61.61 7.25
N ALA A 119 -0.60 -61.73 7.43
CA ALA A 119 -1.53 -60.63 7.17
C ALA A 119 -1.18 -59.35 7.97
N VAL A 120 -0.72 -59.49 9.21
CA VAL A 120 -0.30 -58.36 10.06
C VAL A 120 0.95 -57.67 9.49
N GLN A 121 1.94 -58.44 9.03
CA GLN A 121 3.14 -57.90 8.38
C GLN A 121 2.79 -57.21 7.06
N GLN A 122 1.90 -57.80 6.26
CA GLN A 122 1.44 -57.20 5.01
C GLN A 122 0.73 -55.86 5.25
N SER A 123 -0.17 -55.79 6.23
CA SER A 123 -0.83 -54.53 6.63
C SER A 123 0.18 -53.48 7.05
N PHE A 124 1.11 -53.83 7.94
CA PHE A 124 2.14 -52.91 8.42
C PHE A 124 2.97 -52.31 7.27
N PHE A 125 3.43 -53.14 6.32
CA PHE A 125 4.23 -52.65 5.20
C PHE A 125 3.41 -51.88 4.18
N ASN A 126 2.14 -52.23 3.96
CA ASN A 126 1.25 -51.43 3.12
C ASN A 126 1.09 -50.02 3.68
N ASP A 127 0.78 -49.89 4.98
CA ASP A 127 0.60 -48.60 5.65
C ASP A 127 1.90 -47.79 5.63
N LEU A 128 3.04 -48.43 5.88
CA LEU A 128 4.36 -47.81 5.84
C LEU A 128 4.70 -47.30 4.43
N LEU A 129 4.50 -48.11 3.39
CA LEU A 129 4.79 -47.72 2.00
C LEU A 129 3.87 -46.60 1.53
N VAL A 130 2.58 -46.66 1.88
CA VAL A 130 1.63 -45.56 1.59
C VAL A 130 2.10 -44.27 2.25
N THR A 131 2.47 -44.32 3.52
CA THR A 131 2.96 -43.14 4.26
C THR A 131 4.25 -42.60 3.62
N ILE A 132 5.21 -43.46 3.30
CA ILE A 132 6.47 -43.07 2.65
C ILE A 132 6.19 -42.39 1.31
N ARG A 133 5.32 -42.97 0.46
CA ARG A 133 4.95 -42.40 -0.84
C ARG A 133 4.30 -41.03 -0.69
N GLN A 134 3.33 -40.90 0.19
CA GLN A 134 2.63 -39.63 0.41
C GLN A 134 3.58 -38.54 0.91
N SER A 135 4.44 -38.87 1.89
CA SER A 135 5.46 -37.92 2.39
C SER A 135 6.47 -37.53 1.32
N TYR A 136 6.90 -38.50 0.49
CA TYR A 136 7.79 -38.25 -0.64
C TYR A 136 7.15 -37.31 -1.67
N GLU A 137 5.94 -37.62 -2.14
CA GLU A 137 5.22 -36.81 -3.12
C GLU A 137 4.96 -35.37 -2.62
N ALA A 138 4.60 -35.23 -1.34
CA ALA A 138 4.45 -33.93 -0.70
C ALA A 138 5.79 -33.17 -0.67
N SER A 139 6.88 -33.83 -0.26
CA SER A 139 8.22 -33.23 -0.24
C SER A 139 8.66 -32.76 -1.64
N VAL A 140 8.45 -33.56 -2.69
CA VAL A 140 8.76 -33.18 -4.08
C VAL A 140 7.99 -31.93 -4.51
N THR A 141 6.70 -31.88 -4.18
CA THR A 141 5.83 -30.74 -4.50
C THR A 141 6.31 -29.47 -3.81
N GLU A 142 6.58 -29.55 -2.50
CA GLU A 142 7.02 -28.39 -1.71
C GLU A 142 8.41 -27.90 -2.12
N ILE A 143 9.35 -28.80 -2.43
CA ILE A 143 10.69 -28.42 -2.92
C ILE A 143 10.60 -27.74 -4.29
N SER A 144 9.71 -28.22 -5.16
CA SER A 144 9.47 -27.60 -6.47
C SER A 144 8.84 -26.21 -6.31
N ALA A 145 7.88 -26.05 -5.40
CA ALA A 145 7.27 -24.77 -5.09
C ALA A 145 8.27 -23.78 -4.46
N LEU A 146 9.12 -24.26 -3.55
CA LEU A 146 10.20 -23.47 -2.95
C LEU A 146 11.18 -22.96 -4.02
N ARG A 147 11.56 -23.83 -4.95
CA ARG A 147 12.43 -23.44 -6.08
C ARG A 147 11.78 -22.35 -6.92
N LEU A 148 10.52 -22.53 -7.31
CA LEU A 148 9.79 -21.55 -8.12
C LEU A 148 9.75 -20.17 -7.44
N ARG A 149 9.42 -20.13 -6.14
CA ARG A 149 9.41 -18.88 -5.37
C ARG A 149 10.79 -18.23 -5.26
N PHE A 150 11.85 -19.03 -5.13
CA PHE A 150 13.21 -18.49 -5.10
C PHE A 150 13.60 -17.90 -6.46
N GLU A 151 13.25 -18.56 -7.56
CA GLU A 151 13.47 -18.05 -8.93
C GLU A 151 12.73 -16.72 -9.17
N GLU A 152 11.49 -16.59 -8.67
CA GLU A 152 10.72 -15.33 -8.73
C GLU A 152 11.39 -14.18 -7.96
N LEU A 153 12.03 -14.47 -6.82
CA LEU A 153 12.75 -13.47 -6.03
C LEU A 153 14.15 -13.15 -6.57
N ARG A 154 14.73 -14.02 -7.41
CA ARG A 154 16.14 -13.93 -7.84
C ARG A 154 16.51 -12.56 -8.42
N PRO A 155 15.74 -11.95 -9.34
CA PRO A 155 16.11 -10.64 -9.89
C PRO A 155 16.22 -9.55 -8.82
N ALA A 156 15.32 -9.57 -7.82
CA ALA A 156 15.35 -8.61 -6.74
C ALA A 156 16.50 -8.87 -5.75
N LEU A 157 16.84 -10.14 -5.51
CA LEU A 157 18.01 -10.51 -4.72
C LEU A 157 19.31 -10.06 -5.38
N GLU A 158 19.43 -10.23 -6.70
CA GLU A 158 20.60 -9.76 -7.47
C GLU A 158 20.74 -8.24 -7.42
N PHE A 159 19.62 -7.51 -7.53
CA PHE A 159 19.59 -6.05 -7.37
C PHE A 159 20.03 -5.62 -5.96
N LEU A 160 19.48 -6.23 -4.91
CA LEU A 160 19.82 -5.86 -3.52
C LEU A 160 21.21 -6.33 -3.08
N SER A 161 21.78 -7.31 -3.78
CA SER A 161 23.13 -7.83 -3.51
C SER A 161 24.24 -6.95 -4.09
N GLN A 162 23.91 -5.90 -4.84
CA GLN A 162 24.90 -4.97 -5.37
C GLN A 162 25.71 -4.30 -4.24
N PRO A 163 26.97 -3.89 -4.52
CA PRO A 163 27.75 -3.07 -3.62
C PRO A 163 26.99 -1.81 -3.19
N GLU A 164 27.22 -1.33 -1.98
CA GLU A 164 26.44 -0.22 -1.40
C GLU A 164 26.48 1.05 -2.25
N ASP A 165 27.66 1.42 -2.77
CA ASP A 165 27.81 2.58 -3.64
C ASP A 165 27.06 2.42 -4.97
N ALA A 166 27.03 1.20 -5.52
CA ALA A 166 26.29 0.91 -6.75
C ALA A 166 24.78 0.98 -6.50
N LEU A 167 24.30 0.35 -5.42
CA LEU A 167 22.91 0.40 -5.01
C LEU A 167 22.46 1.84 -4.74
N PHE A 168 23.27 2.64 -4.04
CA PHE A 168 22.97 4.04 -3.76
C PHE A 168 22.81 4.86 -5.05
N ARG A 169 23.71 4.66 -6.03
CA ARG A 169 23.59 5.30 -7.35
C ARG A 169 22.32 4.86 -8.09
N MET A 170 21.99 3.57 -8.05
CA MET A 170 20.77 3.04 -8.68
C MET A 170 19.49 3.57 -7.99
N LEU A 171 19.56 3.86 -6.69
CA LEU A 171 18.48 4.45 -5.89
C LEU A 171 18.52 5.99 -5.86
N ALA A 172 19.30 6.63 -6.74
CA ALA A 172 19.28 8.08 -6.93
C ALA A 172 18.00 8.49 -7.68
N LEU A 173 16.86 8.31 -7.02
CA LEU A 173 15.53 8.52 -7.59
C LEU A 173 15.32 9.99 -7.96
N GLY A 174 15.07 10.27 -9.23
CA GLY A 174 14.64 11.57 -9.72
C GLY A 174 13.32 12.03 -9.07
N PRO A 175 12.96 13.33 -9.17
CA PRO A 175 11.70 13.81 -8.64
C PRO A 175 10.54 13.16 -9.40
N TYR A 176 9.39 13.01 -8.75
CA TYR A 176 8.23 12.39 -9.38
C TYR A 176 7.70 13.19 -10.59
N SER A 177 7.93 14.50 -10.60
CA SER A 177 7.52 15.42 -11.65
C SER A 177 8.39 16.68 -11.66
N THR A 178 8.35 17.46 -12.73
CA THR A 178 9.01 18.78 -12.82
C THR A 178 8.11 19.86 -12.25
N PRO A 179 8.66 20.98 -11.72
CA PRO A 179 7.85 22.08 -11.19
C PRO A 179 6.78 22.59 -12.16
N ASP A 180 7.12 22.67 -13.46
CA ASP A 180 6.18 23.13 -14.49
C ASP A 180 5.06 22.12 -14.76
N ALA A 181 5.35 20.82 -14.72
CA ALA A 181 4.34 19.78 -14.86
C ALA A 181 3.42 19.72 -13.63
N ILE A 182 3.95 19.89 -12.41
CA ILE A 182 3.14 20.02 -11.20
C ILE A 182 2.23 21.24 -11.32
N ARG A 183 2.78 22.41 -11.70
CA ARG A 183 2.00 23.64 -11.93
C ARG A 183 0.88 23.43 -12.94
N ALA A 184 1.15 22.73 -14.05
CA ALA A 184 0.13 22.40 -15.03
C ALA A 184 -0.98 21.49 -14.47
N SER A 185 -0.66 20.58 -13.53
CA SER A 185 -1.63 19.70 -12.87
C SER A 185 -2.52 20.47 -11.86
N VAL A 186 -1.90 21.25 -10.98
CA VAL A 186 -2.56 21.83 -9.79
C VAL A 186 -2.95 23.29 -9.93
N GLY A 187 -2.35 24.04 -10.85
CA GLY A 187 -2.46 25.50 -10.93
C GLY A 187 -3.90 25.97 -11.01
N GLN A 188 -4.68 25.46 -11.97
CA GLN A 188 -6.09 25.83 -12.10
C GLN A 188 -6.91 25.51 -10.84
N ALA A 189 -6.64 24.39 -10.18
CA ALA A 189 -7.37 24.01 -8.97
C ALA A 189 -7.06 24.95 -7.81
N MET A 190 -5.82 25.42 -7.70
CA MET A 190 -5.44 26.44 -6.72
C MET A 190 -6.05 27.80 -7.03
N ASP A 191 -6.05 28.21 -8.29
CA ASP A 191 -6.69 29.46 -8.72
C ASP A 191 -8.20 29.41 -8.44
N ASP A 192 -8.86 28.28 -8.68
CA ASP A 192 -10.27 28.06 -8.35
C ASP A 192 -10.50 28.16 -6.83
N LEU A 193 -9.60 27.60 -6.01
CA LEU A 193 -9.69 27.68 -4.54
C LEU A 193 -9.55 29.12 -4.04
N ALA A 194 -8.60 29.87 -4.60
CA ALA A 194 -8.40 31.29 -4.30
C ALA A 194 -9.63 32.12 -4.71
N ALA A 195 -10.19 31.87 -5.90
CA ALA A 195 -11.40 32.54 -6.36
C ALA A 195 -12.62 32.24 -5.47
N LEU A 196 -12.78 30.99 -5.01
CA LEU A 196 -13.82 30.60 -4.06
C LEU A 196 -13.68 31.34 -2.72
N HIS A 197 -12.44 31.48 -2.22
CA HIS A 197 -12.15 32.21 -0.99
C HIS A 197 -12.50 33.70 -1.11
N ILE A 198 -12.03 34.38 -2.16
CA ILE A 198 -12.35 35.80 -2.41
C ILE A 198 -13.86 36.00 -2.54
N LYS A 199 -14.53 35.16 -3.33
CA LYS A 199 -15.99 35.24 -3.50
C LYS A 199 -16.74 35.02 -2.18
N ARG A 200 -16.19 34.20 -1.28
CA ARG A 200 -16.78 33.97 0.04
C ARG A 200 -16.70 35.21 0.91
N GLU A 201 -15.58 35.93 0.89
CA GLU A 201 -15.44 37.19 1.61
C GLU A 201 -16.46 38.22 1.11
N ASP A 202 -16.68 38.30 -0.20
CA ASP A 202 -17.70 39.17 -0.79
C ASP A 202 -19.12 38.78 -0.35
N ILE A 203 -19.47 37.49 -0.37
CA ILE A 203 -20.77 37.00 0.16
C ILE A 203 -20.94 37.41 1.63
N GLY A 204 -19.87 37.33 2.43
CA GLY A 204 -19.89 37.67 3.85
C GLY A 204 -20.14 39.15 4.07
N ARG A 205 -19.44 39.98 3.29
CA ARG A 205 -19.62 41.44 3.28
C ARG A 205 -21.07 41.81 2.93
N SER A 206 -21.62 41.25 1.84
CA SER A 206 -23.00 41.51 1.42
C SER A 206 -24.04 41.03 2.44
N ALA A 207 -23.85 39.87 3.07
CA ALA A 207 -24.75 39.39 4.12
C ALA A 207 -24.70 40.29 5.37
N SER A 208 -23.52 40.79 5.73
CA SER A 208 -23.34 41.75 6.82
C SER A 208 -23.92 43.13 6.52
N GLU A 209 -23.87 43.59 5.26
CA GLU A 209 -24.54 44.83 4.84
C GLU A 209 -26.05 44.74 4.99
N VAL A 210 -26.66 43.61 4.59
CA VAL A 210 -28.09 43.36 4.80
C VAL A 210 -28.42 43.36 6.29
N GLU A 211 -27.66 42.63 7.12
CA GLU A 211 -27.84 42.60 8.58
C GLU A 211 -27.67 43.97 9.24
N TYR A 212 -26.72 44.78 8.77
CA TYR A 212 -26.52 46.14 9.25
C TYR A 212 -27.72 47.03 8.92
N ASN A 213 -28.19 47.01 7.66
CA ASN A 213 -29.36 47.78 7.23
C ASN A 213 -30.62 47.36 8.02
N VAL A 214 -30.78 46.06 8.22
CA VAL A 214 -31.84 45.45 9.02
C VAL A 214 -31.78 45.90 10.49
N SER A 215 -30.61 45.92 11.12
CA SER A 215 -30.50 46.27 12.54
C SER A 215 -30.57 47.77 12.83
N THR A 216 -30.08 48.61 11.92
CA THR A 216 -29.94 50.07 12.15
C THR A 216 -31.11 50.89 11.61
N HIS A 217 -31.68 50.52 10.46
CA HIS A 217 -32.71 51.32 9.79
C HIS A 217 -34.13 50.77 10.05
N TRP A 218 -34.26 49.47 10.28
CA TRP A 218 -35.57 48.79 10.27
C TRP A 218 -36.16 48.57 11.66
N CYS A 219 -35.35 48.60 12.72
CA CYS A 219 -35.84 48.52 14.10
C CYS A 219 -36.47 49.83 14.62
N GLY A 220 -36.44 50.93 13.85
CA GLY A 220 -36.94 52.24 14.27
C GLY A 220 -37.77 53.02 13.24
N ALA A 221 -37.65 52.75 11.94
CA ALA A 221 -38.46 53.36 10.88
C ALA A 221 -39.42 52.32 10.28
N GLY A 222 -40.60 52.77 9.82
CA GLY A 222 -41.58 51.90 9.18
C GLY A 222 -41.04 51.34 7.86
N VAL A 223 -40.56 50.09 7.89
CA VAL A 223 -40.04 49.38 6.72
C VAL A 223 -41.19 48.98 5.80
N THR A 224 -40.98 49.15 4.49
CA THR A 224 -41.95 48.66 3.52
C THR A 224 -41.79 47.15 3.32
N ARG A 225 -42.89 46.46 3.01
CA ARG A 225 -42.82 45.03 2.63
C ARG A 225 -41.96 44.78 1.38
N SER A 226 -41.73 45.80 0.56
CA SER A 226 -40.89 45.69 -0.64
C SER A 226 -39.42 45.54 -0.26
N GLU A 227 -38.93 46.35 0.67
CA GLU A 227 -37.54 46.31 1.15
C GLU A 227 -37.22 44.99 1.89
N LEU A 228 -38.18 44.48 2.68
CA LEU A 228 -38.04 43.18 3.33
C LEU A 228 -37.97 42.03 2.33
N ARG A 229 -38.74 42.09 1.23
CA ARG A 229 -38.70 41.09 0.17
C ARG A 229 -37.38 41.14 -0.59
N GLU A 230 -36.91 42.33 -0.94
CA GLU A 230 -35.63 42.51 -1.65
C GLU A 230 -34.46 41.95 -0.83
N ALA A 231 -34.40 42.23 0.47
CA ALA A 231 -33.38 41.63 1.33
C ALA A 231 -33.52 40.11 1.48
N ALA A 232 -34.74 39.57 1.53
CA ALA A 232 -34.96 38.13 1.52
C ALA A 232 -34.42 37.49 0.24
N GLU A 233 -34.71 38.08 -0.93
CA GLU A 233 -34.23 37.63 -2.24
C GLU A 233 -32.70 37.68 -2.33
N ILE A 234 -32.07 38.76 -1.85
CA ILE A 234 -30.60 38.86 -1.78
C ILE A 234 -30.03 37.75 -0.88
N LEU A 235 -30.57 37.55 0.32
CA LEU A 235 -30.08 36.51 1.21
C LEU A 235 -30.36 35.10 0.67
N ASP A 236 -31.45 34.88 -0.07
CA ASP A 236 -31.76 33.63 -0.75
C ASP A 236 -30.67 33.32 -1.79
N ASP A 237 -30.35 34.30 -2.64
CA ASP A 237 -29.30 34.16 -3.64
C ASP A 237 -27.93 33.92 -2.99
N LEU A 238 -27.54 34.72 -1.98
CA LEU A 238 -26.29 34.54 -1.25
C LEU A 238 -26.19 33.16 -0.58
N HIS A 239 -27.30 32.67 -0.03
CA HIS A 239 -27.35 31.34 0.57
C HIS A 239 -27.17 30.22 -0.47
N VAL A 240 -27.79 30.35 -1.64
CA VAL A 240 -27.57 29.41 -2.76
C VAL A 240 -26.11 29.46 -3.23
N GLN A 241 -25.54 30.66 -3.34
CA GLN A 241 -24.15 30.83 -3.76
C GLN A 241 -23.17 30.19 -2.78
N VAL A 242 -23.26 30.44 -1.45
CA VAL A 242 -22.37 29.81 -0.47
C VAL A 242 -22.59 28.30 -0.38
N SER A 243 -23.83 27.83 -0.51
CA SER A 243 -24.12 26.39 -0.53
C SER A 243 -23.48 25.70 -1.74
N SER A 244 -23.47 26.37 -2.90
CA SER A 244 -22.79 25.85 -4.08
C SER A 244 -21.27 25.76 -3.92
N GLN A 245 -20.67 26.66 -3.12
CA GLN A 245 -19.22 26.65 -2.86
C GLN A 245 -18.78 25.38 -2.12
N VAL A 246 -19.64 24.77 -1.29
CA VAL A 246 -19.32 23.50 -0.59
C VAL A 246 -18.92 22.43 -1.58
N ARG A 247 -19.71 22.25 -2.64
CA ARG A 247 -19.41 21.25 -3.67
C ARG A 247 -18.15 21.60 -4.44
N SER A 248 -18.01 22.86 -4.86
CA SER A 248 -16.86 23.32 -5.64
C SER A 248 -15.55 23.19 -4.87
N GLN A 249 -15.52 23.60 -3.59
CA GLN A 249 -14.36 23.45 -2.72
C GLN A 249 -14.00 21.97 -2.54
N ASN A 250 -14.97 21.10 -2.27
CA ASN A 250 -14.70 19.67 -2.11
C ASN A 250 -14.06 19.04 -3.36
N VAL A 251 -14.55 19.38 -4.55
CA VAL A 251 -13.97 18.89 -5.82
C VAL A 251 -12.52 19.33 -5.97
N VAL A 252 -12.24 20.60 -5.68
CA VAL A 252 -10.89 21.17 -5.76
C VAL A 252 -9.95 20.52 -4.74
N LEU A 253 -10.37 20.44 -3.47
CA LEU A 253 -9.57 19.86 -2.39
C LEU A 253 -9.24 18.39 -2.65
N LEU A 254 -10.21 17.59 -3.14
CA LEU A 254 -9.97 16.19 -3.50
C LEU A 254 -8.90 16.04 -4.59
N LYS A 255 -8.92 16.90 -5.61
CA LYS A 255 -7.91 16.89 -6.67
C LYS A 255 -6.52 17.21 -6.11
N LEU A 256 -6.41 18.24 -5.27
CA LEU A 256 -5.14 18.64 -4.66
C LEU A 256 -4.61 17.56 -3.70
N GLN A 257 -5.48 16.95 -2.90
CA GLN A 257 -5.13 15.82 -2.03
C GLN A 257 -4.63 14.60 -2.81
N ALA A 258 -5.23 14.31 -3.98
CA ALA A 258 -4.78 13.22 -4.85
C ALA A 258 -3.35 13.49 -5.40
N GLU A 259 -3.03 14.74 -5.73
CA GLU A 259 -1.68 15.12 -6.13
C GLU A 259 -0.69 14.98 -4.95
N ALA A 260 -1.07 15.43 -3.75
CA ALA A 260 -0.26 15.25 -2.53
C ALA A 260 0.01 13.77 -2.21
N ALA A 261 -1.00 12.91 -2.38
CA ALA A 261 -0.84 11.47 -2.25
C ALA A 261 0.12 10.90 -3.30
N THR A 262 0.07 11.39 -4.54
CA THR A 262 0.97 11.00 -5.63
C THR A 262 2.41 11.40 -5.33
N ALA A 263 2.64 12.64 -4.88
CA ALA A 263 3.96 13.11 -4.48
C ALA A 263 4.57 12.29 -3.34
N ASN A 264 3.75 11.80 -2.40
CA ASN A 264 4.17 10.98 -1.27
C ASN A 264 4.22 9.46 -1.56
N SER A 265 3.99 9.02 -2.80
CA SER A 265 4.00 7.59 -3.17
C SER A 265 4.77 7.29 -4.46
N SER A 266 5.37 8.30 -5.08
CA SER A 266 6.12 8.21 -6.34
C SER A 266 7.59 8.61 -6.14
N PRO A 267 8.56 8.09 -6.90
CA PRO A 267 8.41 7.02 -7.89
C PRO A 267 8.14 5.68 -7.21
N HIS A 268 7.32 4.86 -7.88
CA HIS A 268 7.06 3.48 -7.48
C HIS A 268 7.97 2.49 -8.23
N ARG A 269 8.76 2.95 -9.20
CA ARG A 269 9.63 2.15 -10.07
C ARG A 269 10.97 2.82 -10.34
N LEU A 270 11.98 2.02 -10.64
CA LEU A 270 13.28 2.49 -11.14
C LEU A 270 13.17 2.80 -12.64
N GLN A 271 13.57 4.01 -13.05
CA GLN A 271 13.45 4.47 -14.45
C GLN A 271 14.55 3.94 -15.39
N GLU A 272 15.72 3.53 -14.86
CA GLU A 272 16.92 3.32 -15.69
C GLU A 272 17.23 1.86 -16.04
N HIS A 273 16.56 0.87 -15.46
CA HIS A 273 16.80 -0.53 -15.81
C HIS A 273 15.83 -1.00 -16.90
N ARG A 274 16.33 -0.96 -18.15
CA ARG A 274 15.59 -1.22 -19.40
C ARG A 274 14.75 -2.50 -19.44
N ASP A 275 15.05 -3.51 -18.62
CA ASP A 275 14.44 -4.83 -18.72
C ASP A 275 13.75 -5.32 -17.43
N ALA A 276 13.85 -4.57 -16.32
CA ALA A 276 13.25 -4.97 -15.05
C ALA A 276 12.55 -3.77 -14.38
N GLN A 277 11.23 -3.72 -14.54
CA GLN A 277 10.37 -2.76 -13.84
C GLN A 277 10.18 -3.20 -12.39
N TRP A 278 11.22 -3.06 -11.55
CA TRP A 278 11.04 -3.34 -10.13
C TRP A 278 10.15 -2.29 -9.49
N SER A 279 9.11 -2.77 -8.82
CA SER A 279 8.37 -2.00 -7.83
C SER A 279 9.29 -1.75 -6.63
N LEU A 280 9.57 -0.48 -6.34
CA LEU A 280 10.38 -0.09 -5.18
C LEU A 280 9.76 -0.55 -3.85
N PRO A 281 8.42 -0.52 -3.67
CA PRO A 281 7.77 -1.15 -2.53
C PRO A 281 8.10 -2.63 -2.35
N ASP A 282 8.17 -3.40 -3.43
CA ASP A 282 8.39 -4.86 -3.36
C ASP A 282 9.80 -5.15 -2.81
N LEU A 283 10.78 -4.32 -3.15
CA LEU A 283 12.15 -4.43 -2.63
C LEU A 283 12.23 -4.28 -1.09
N ILE A 284 11.20 -3.73 -0.44
CA ILE A 284 11.17 -3.54 1.00
C ILE A 284 10.91 -4.87 1.74
N SER A 285 10.29 -5.87 1.11
CA SER A 285 10.02 -7.17 1.75
C SER A 285 11.00 -8.28 1.37
N VAL A 286 11.70 -8.15 0.24
CA VAL A 286 12.53 -9.22 -0.37
C VAL A 286 13.45 -9.93 0.62
N ALA A 287 14.20 -9.21 1.47
CA ALA A 287 15.12 -9.87 2.40
C ALA A 287 14.40 -10.62 3.54
N THR A 288 13.16 -10.24 3.86
CA THR A 288 12.31 -10.97 4.81
C THR A 288 11.68 -12.20 4.16
N ASP A 289 11.24 -12.07 2.91
CA ASP A 289 10.71 -13.20 2.13
C ASP A 289 11.79 -14.25 1.91
N TYR A 290 13.00 -13.82 1.55
CA TYR A 290 14.15 -14.71 1.40
C TYR A 290 14.61 -15.37 2.69
N ASP A 291 14.62 -14.66 3.84
CA ASP A 291 14.89 -15.28 5.15
C ASP A 291 13.84 -16.38 5.46
N SER A 292 12.57 -16.12 5.13
CA SER A 292 11.49 -17.09 5.31
C SER A 292 11.68 -18.32 4.42
N LEU A 293 12.05 -18.14 3.14
CA LEU A 293 12.39 -19.25 2.25
C LEU A 293 13.60 -20.04 2.75
N SER A 294 14.62 -19.37 3.29
CA SER A 294 15.79 -20.03 3.86
C SER A 294 15.45 -20.91 5.07
N ARG A 295 14.53 -20.48 5.92
CA ARG A 295 14.05 -21.28 7.06
C ARG A 295 13.19 -22.45 6.59
N TYR A 296 12.28 -22.19 5.65
CA TYR A 296 11.43 -23.22 5.09
C TYR A 296 12.23 -24.32 4.39
N ARG A 297 13.29 -23.95 3.66
CA ARG A 297 14.25 -24.91 3.09
C ARG A 297 14.79 -25.87 4.15
N SER A 298 15.22 -25.35 5.30
CA SER A 298 15.79 -26.21 6.34
C SER A 298 14.77 -27.14 6.99
N LEU A 299 13.50 -26.76 7.07
CA LEU A 299 12.42 -27.69 7.46
C LEU A 299 12.23 -28.81 6.42
N LEU A 300 12.33 -28.48 5.13
CA LEU A 300 12.25 -29.48 4.06
C LEU A 300 13.48 -30.41 4.06
N GLU A 301 14.67 -29.91 4.37
CA GLU A 301 15.88 -30.74 4.57
C GLU A 301 15.64 -31.78 5.68
N GLU A 302 15.03 -31.40 6.80
CA GLU A 302 14.66 -32.30 7.90
C GLU A 302 13.64 -33.36 7.45
N LEU A 303 12.57 -32.95 6.76
CA LEU A 303 11.54 -33.87 6.25
C LEU A 303 12.14 -34.89 5.27
N GLN A 304 13.04 -34.47 4.38
CA GLN A 304 13.70 -35.38 3.45
C GLN A 304 14.54 -36.43 4.17
N GLU A 305 15.25 -36.04 5.24
CA GLU A 305 16.03 -36.98 6.03
C GLU A 305 15.14 -37.99 6.77
N GLU A 306 13.99 -37.56 7.30
CA GLU A 306 13.01 -38.48 7.91
C GLU A 306 12.47 -39.52 6.92
N ILE A 307 12.18 -39.08 5.68
CA ILE A 307 11.77 -39.99 4.60
C ILE A 307 12.90 -40.98 4.30
N ARG A 308 14.13 -40.49 4.11
CA ARG A 308 15.31 -41.31 3.84
C ARG A 308 15.51 -42.38 4.93
N ILE A 309 15.43 -41.99 6.21
CA ILE A 309 15.53 -42.90 7.35
C ILE A 309 14.42 -43.96 7.31
N SER A 310 13.19 -43.55 6.99
CA SER A 310 12.02 -44.45 6.92
C SER A 310 12.17 -45.48 5.80
N VAL A 311 12.61 -45.06 4.62
CA VAL A 311 12.90 -45.93 3.47
C VAL A 311 14.03 -46.89 3.82
N HIS A 312 15.12 -46.41 4.42
CA HIS A 312 16.24 -47.24 4.83
C HIS A 312 15.82 -48.31 5.86
N ARG A 313 15.01 -47.94 6.86
CA ARG A 313 14.46 -48.89 7.84
C ARG A 313 13.55 -49.93 7.19
N ALA A 314 12.71 -49.52 6.23
CA ALA A 314 11.87 -50.45 5.48
C ALA A 314 12.73 -51.46 4.69
N ASN A 315 13.77 -50.98 4.00
CA ASN A 315 14.72 -51.81 3.27
C ASN A 315 15.43 -52.81 4.19
N LEU A 316 15.94 -52.37 5.34
CA LEU A 316 16.59 -53.25 6.32
C LEU A 316 15.64 -54.35 6.82
N ARG A 317 14.40 -54.01 7.17
CA ARG A 317 13.42 -55.00 7.64
C ARG A 317 13.06 -56.00 6.55
N LEU A 318 12.90 -55.53 5.31
CA LEU A 318 12.61 -56.40 4.19
C LEU A 318 13.81 -57.26 3.81
N SER A 319 15.04 -56.78 3.89
CA SER A 319 16.24 -57.58 3.57
C SER A 319 16.58 -58.61 4.66
N GLN A 320 16.50 -58.23 5.95
CA GLN A 320 16.90 -59.05 7.10
C GLN A 320 15.85 -60.06 7.59
N GLY A 321 14.60 -60.01 7.10
CA GLY A 321 13.50 -60.91 7.49
C GLY A 321 13.68 -62.41 7.14
N ARG A 322 14.91 -62.93 7.06
CA ARG A 322 15.24 -64.36 6.84
C ARG A 322 15.96 -65.04 8.02
N SER A 323 16.12 -64.40 9.18
CA SER A 323 16.98 -64.95 10.26
C SER A 323 16.30 -65.25 11.59
N ALA A 324 14.97 -65.18 11.70
CA ALA A 324 14.24 -65.53 12.93
C ALA A 324 13.20 -66.64 12.69
N GLN A 325 13.67 -67.80 12.25
CA GLN A 325 12.98 -69.07 12.43
C GLN A 325 14.02 -70.11 12.85
N VAL A 326 14.16 -70.27 14.17
CA VAL A 326 14.50 -71.54 14.82
C VAL A 326 13.47 -71.75 15.91
#